data_AF-D2DT28-F1
#
_entry.id   AF-D2DT28-F1
#
_cell.length_a   1.000
_cell.length_b   1.000
_cell.length_c   1.000
_cell.angle_alpha   90.00
_cell.angle_beta   90.00
_cell.angle_gamma   90.00
#
_symmetry.space_group_name_H-M   'P 1'
#
loop_
_entity.id
_entity.type
_entity.pdbx_description
1 polymer ?
#
loop_
_entity_poly.entity_id
_entity_poly.type
_entity_poly.pdbx_seq_one_letter_code
_entity_poly.pdbx_strand_id
1 'polypeptide(L)'
;MKTIITSQSITIPKNVSVQVAKRVVVVKGPRGTLRRSFKDMKLDMKTKKVKKGTIITVNKWFGNRKEVAAVRTVCSHISNMVTGVTVGFRY
;
A
#
# COMPACT_ATOMS: atom_id res chain seq x y z
N MET A 1 5.60 -23.43 9.20
CA MET A 1 4.59 -22.80 10.07
C MET A 1 3.84 -21.75 9.26
N LYS A 2 2.51 -21.84 9.14
CA LYS A 2 1.67 -20.82 8.47
C LYS A 2 1.17 -19.85 9.52
N THR A 3 1.51 -18.57 9.38
CA THR A 3 1.03 -17.53 10.28
C THR A 3 -0.43 -17.23 9.97
N ILE A 4 -1.29 -17.19 11.00
CA ILE A 4 -2.75 -17.02 10.84
C ILE A 4 -3.05 -15.70 10.12
N ILE A 5 -2.42 -14.61 10.58
CA ILE A 5 -2.49 -13.31 9.93
C ILE A 5 -1.13 -12.62 9.99
N THR A 6 -0.72 -12.06 8.86
CA THR A 6 0.34 -11.06 8.82
C THR A 6 -0.27 -9.78 8.28
N SER A 7 -0.20 -8.72 9.09
CA SER A 7 -0.71 -7.41 8.74
C SER A 7 0.41 -6.38 8.80
N GLN A 8 0.38 -5.42 7.89
CA GLN A 8 1.25 -4.25 7.94
C GLN A 8 0.47 -3.03 7.49
N SER A 9 0.65 -1.93 8.21
CA SER A 9 -0.03 -0.65 7.94
C SER A 9 0.96 0.39 7.43
N ILE A 10 0.48 1.24 6.52
CA ILE A 10 1.16 2.46 6.08
C ILE A 10 0.26 3.66 6.42
N THR A 11 0.86 4.72 6.95
CA THR A 11 0.16 5.99 7.21
C THR A 11 0.45 6.96 6.08
N ILE A 12 -0.60 7.45 5.42
CA ILE A 12 -0.49 8.38 4.30
C ILE A 12 -0.81 9.81 4.80
N PRO A 13 0.03 10.80 4.47
CA PRO A 13 -0.21 12.19 4.84
C PRO A 13 -1.44 12.76 4.13
N LYS A 14 -2.10 13.76 4.73
CA LYS A 14 -3.35 14.35 4.20
C LYS A 14 -3.22 14.96 2.80
N ASN A 15 -2.02 15.39 2.41
CA ASN A 15 -1.76 16.02 1.12
C ASN A 15 -1.79 15.03 -0.06
N VAL A 16 -1.97 13.74 0.20
CA VAL A 16 -1.99 12.69 -0.81
C VAL A 16 -3.29 11.91 -0.72
N SER A 17 -4.00 11.84 -1.85
CA SER A 17 -5.25 11.07 -1.96
C SER A 17 -4.93 9.69 -2.50
N VAL A 18 -5.42 8.65 -1.82
CA VAL A 18 -5.19 7.25 -2.23
C VAL A 18 -6.52 6.52 -2.35
N GLN A 19 -6.67 5.81 -3.47
CA GLN A 19 -7.79 4.95 -3.77
C GLN A 19 -7.29 3.53 -3.96
N VAL A 20 -7.95 2.58 -3.31
CA VAL A 20 -7.65 1.15 -3.47
C VAL A 20 -8.93 0.45 -3.89
N ALA A 21 -8.92 -0.11 -5.10
CA ALA A 21 -10.05 -0.84 -5.65
C ALA A 21 -9.55 -2.11 -6.35
N LYS A 22 -10.12 -3.27 -6.01
CA LYS A 22 -9.76 -4.56 -6.65
C LYS A 22 -8.24 -4.83 -6.69
N ARG A 23 -7.52 -4.50 -5.60
CA ARG A 23 -6.04 -4.57 -5.48
C ARG A 23 -5.26 -3.70 -6.47
N VAL A 24 -5.91 -2.69 -7.04
CA VAL A 24 -5.28 -1.62 -7.81
C VAL A 24 -5.21 -0.40 -6.91
N VAL A 25 -3.99 0.12 -6.72
CA VAL A 25 -3.73 1.31 -5.91
C VAL A 25 -3.49 2.48 -6.84
N VAL A 26 -4.24 3.56 -6.62
CA VAL A 26 -4.08 4.84 -7.32
C VAL A 26 -3.73 5.88 -6.27
N VAL A 27 -2.58 6.52 -6.43
CA VAL A 27 -2.06 7.57 -5.55
C VAL A 27 -2.05 8.87 -6.34
N LYS A 28 -2.70 9.91 -5.82
CA LYS A 28 -2.73 11.25 -6.40
C LYS A 28 -2.07 12.23 -5.45
N GLY A 29 -1.15 13.04 -5.96
CA GLY A 29 -0.46 14.08 -5.20
C GLY A 29 -0.10 15.28 -6.10
N PRO A 30 0.65 16.25 -5.56
CA PRO A 30 0.96 17.50 -6.26
C PRO A 30 1.76 17.31 -7.55
N ARG A 31 2.64 16.28 -7.60
CA ARG A 31 3.48 16.01 -8.79
C ARG A 31 2.81 15.12 -9.83
N GLY A 32 1.57 14.69 -9.60
CA GLY A 32 0.81 13.87 -10.54
C GLY A 32 0.15 12.64 -9.91
N THR A 33 -0.16 11.67 -10.75
CA THR A 33 -0.90 10.46 -10.36
C THR A 33 -0.13 9.20 -10.72
N LEU A 34 0.02 8.29 -9.76
CA LEU A 34 0.62 6.98 -9.97
C LEU A 34 -0.44 5.89 -9.79
N ARG A 35 -0.41 4.90 -10.68
CA ARG A 35 -1.30 3.74 -10.65
C ARG A 35 -0.47 2.47 -10.69
N ARG A 36 -0.74 1.54 -9.76
CA ARG A 36 -0.09 0.24 -9.72
C ARG A 36 -1.07 -0.87 -9.37
N SER A 37 -0.94 -2.00 -10.07
CA SER A 37 -1.74 -3.20 -9.84
C SER A 37 -0.97 -4.19 -8.98
N PHE A 38 -1.64 -4.79 -8.00
CA PHE A 38 -1.12 -5.90 -7.17
C PHE A 38 -2.02 -7.14 -7.30
N LYS A 39 -2.68 -7.31 -8.45
CA LYS A 39 -3.62 -8.43 -8.70
C LYS A 39 -2.95 -9.81 -8.62
N ASP A 40 -1.68 -9.89 -8.99
CA ASP A 40 -0.91 -11.14 -9.00
C ASP A 40 -0.69 -11.66 -7.57
N MET A 41 -0.79 -10.78 -6.57
CA MET A 41 -0.63 -11.11 -5.16
C MET A 41 -2.02 -11.35 -4.54
N LYS A 42 -2.21 -12.53 -3.96
CA LYS A 42 -3.42 -12.89 -3.20
C LYS A 42 -3.35 -12.32 -1.78
N LEU A 43 -3.60 -11.02 -1.66
CA LEU A 43 -3.59 -10.26 -0.41
C LEU A 43 -4.84 -9.40 -0.26
N ASP A 44 -5.18 -9.09 0.97
CA ASP A 44 -6.29 -8.22 1.32
C ASP A 44 -5.77 -6.82 1.61
N MET A 45 -6.43 -5.79 1.06
CA MET A 45 -6.05 -4.40 1.25
C MET A 45 -7.24 -3.63 1.78
N LYS A 46 -7.07 -3.03 2.95
CA LYS A 46 -8.10 -2.22 3.60
C LYS A 46 -7.62 -0.80 3.77
N THR A 47 -8.46 0.15 3.38
CA THR A 47 -8.23 1.58 3.59
C THR A 47 -9.09 2.06 4.77
N LYS A 48 -8.48 2.68 5.77
CA LYS A 48 -9.18 3.34 6.88
C LYS A 48 -8.87 4.83 6.85
N LYS A 49 -9.90 5.66 6.66
CA LYS A 49 -9.76 7.13 6.78
C LYS A 49 -9.72 7.50 8.26
N VAL A 50 -8.73 8.26 8.68
CA VAL A 50 -8.52 8.73 10.06
C VAL A 50 -8.36 10.24 10.07
N LYS A 51 -8.64 10.91 11.19
CA LYS A 51 -8.51 12.39 11.32
C LYS A 51 -7.12 12.93 10.92
N LYS A 52 -6.06 12.13 11.03
CA LYS A 52 -4.67 12.50 10.68
C LYS A 52 -4.22 12.07 9.27
N GLY A 53 -5.05 11.39 8.48
CA GLY A 53 -4.67 10.90 7.15
C GLY A 53 -5.39 9.61 6.75
N THR A 54 -4.87 8.90 5.75
CA THR A 54 -5.41 7.59 5.33
C THR A 54 -4.46 6.49 5.76
N ILE A 55 -4.95 5.47 6.44
CA ILE A 55 -4.18 4.27 6.77
C ILE A 55 -4.53 3.18 5.76
N ILE A 56 -3.52 2.58 5.13
CA ILE A 56 -3.69 1.38 4.32
C ILE A 56 -3.12 0.22 5.09
N THR A 57 -3.95 -0.78 5.38
CA THR A 57 -3.54 -2.03 5.99
C THR A 57 -3.56 -3.12 4.93
N VAL A 58 -2.41 -3.77 4.74
CA VAL A 58 -2.27 -4.94 3.88
C VAL A 58 -2.23 -6.17 4.77
N ASN A 59 -3.16 -7.09 4.53
CA ASN A 59 -3.31 -8.33 5.29
C ASN A 59 -3.08 -9.54 4.39
N LYS A 60 -2.37 -10.53 4.94
CA LYS A 60 -2.29 -11.87 4.36
C LYS A 60 -2.73 -12.88 5.42
N TRP A 61 -3.75 -13.65 5.07
CA TRP A 61 -4.23 -14.77 5.86
C TRP A 61 -3.50 -16.04 5.46
N PHE A 62 -3.10 -16.84 6.45
CA PHE A 62 -2.47 -18.15 6.27
C PHE A 62 -1.29 -18.14 5.27
N GLY A 63 -0.45 -17.11 5.35
CA GLY A 63 0.64 -16.89 4.40
C GLY A 63 1.81 -17.86 4.58
N ASN A 64 2.36 -18.32 3.45
CA ASN A 64 3.68 -18.96 3.44
C ASN A 64 4.80 -17.91 3.56
N ARG A 65 6.03 -18.31 3.92
CA ARG A 65 7.17 -17.39 4.13
C ARG A 65 7.38 -16.39 2.98
N LYS A 66 7.25 -16.84 1.73
CA LYS A 66 7.35 -15.99 0.52
C LYS A 66 6.21 -14.97 0.44
N GLU A 67 4.99 -15.37 0.75
CA GLU A 67 3.81 -14.48 0.69
C GLU A 67 3.80 -13.45 1.82
N VAL A 68 4.30 -13.83 3.01
CA VAL A 68 4.50 -12.93 4.15
C VAL A 68 5.48 -11.82 3.79
N ALA A 69 6.60 -12.14 3.13
CA ALA A 69 7.55 -11.15 2.64
C ALA A 69 6.94 -10.22 1.57
N ALA A 70 5.99 -10.73 0.80
CA ALA A 70 5.28 -10.00 -0.23
C ALA A 70 4.45 -8.82 0.37
N VAL A 71 3.90 -8.99 1.58
CA VAL A 71 3.17 -7.92 2.30
C VAL A 71 4.06 -6.69 2.49
N ARG A 72 5.29 -6.88 2.97
CA ARG A 72 6.27 -5.80 3.16
C ARG A 72 6.63 -5.12 1.85
N THR A 73 6.78 -5.90 0.78
CA THR A 73 7.10 -5.38 -0.56
C THR A 73 6.00 -4.46 -1.08
N VAL A 74 4.73 -4.82 -0.90
CA VAL A 74 3.60 -3.95 -1.25
C VAL A 74 3.60 -2.66 -0.44
N CYS A 75 3.81 -2.75 0.87
CA CYS A 75 3.88 -1.57 1.74
C CYS A 75 5.00 -0.61 1.28
N SER A 76 6.19 -1.13 0.97
CA SER A 76 7.29 -0.34 0.42
C SER A 76 6.96 0.29 -0.93
N HIS A 77 6.30 -0.44 -1.83
CA HIS A 77 5.86 0.13 -3.12
C HIS A 77 4.86 1.26 -2.94
N ILE A 78 3.89 1.13 -2.03
CA ILE A 78 2.94 2.21 -1.73
C ILE A 78 3.67 3.41 -1.13
N SER A 79 4.61 3.18 -0.21
CA SER A 79 5.44 4.25 0.37
C SER A 79 6.20 5.01 -0.73
N ASN A 80 6.82 4.29 -1.67
CA ASN A 80 7.54 4.92 -2.78
C ASN A 80 6.60 5.68 -3.73
N MET A 81 5.39 5.17 -3.96
CA MET A 81 4.39 5.91 -4.75
C MET A 81 4.01 7.23 -4.06
N VAL A 82 3.85 7.22 -2.73
CA VAL A 82 3.59 8.44 -1.95
C VAL A 82 4.76 9.43 -2.09
N THR A 83 6.00 8.99 -1.86
CA THR A 83 7.19 9.84 -2.02
C THR A 83 7.35 10.38 -3.45
N GLY A 84 7.02 9.55 -4.44
CA GLY A 84 7.10 9.91 -5.86
C GLY A 84 6.12 11.02 -6.25
N VAL A 85 4.90 11.03 -5.71
CA VAL A 85 3.92 12.08 -6.00
C VAL A 85 4.11 13.35 -5.15
N THR A 86 4.87 13.29 -4.05
CA THR A 86 5.13 14.45 -3.17
C THR A 86 6.43 15.14 -3.51
N VAL A 87 7.56 14.43 -3.45
CA VAL A 87 8.91 14.97 -3.65
C VAL A 87 9.39 14.68 -5.06
N GLY A 88 9.11 13.48 -5.58
CA GLY A 88 9.68 12.97 -6.83
C GLY A 88 11.03 12.28 -6.62
N PHE A 89 11.52 11.58 -7.64
CA PHE A 89 12.83 10.93 -7.65
C PHE A 89 13.69 11.54 -8.76
N ARG A 90 14.96 11.83 -8.46
CA ARG A 90 15.99 12.19 -9.44
C ARG A 90 17.13 11.18 -9.28
N TYR A 91 17.56 10.62 -10.39
CA TYR A 91 18.67 9.68 -10.48
C TYR A 91 19.90 10.38 -11.01
#